data_AF-A0A8E1QYH9-F1
#
_entry.id   AF-A0A8E1QYH9-F1
#
_cell.length_a   1.000
_cell.length_b   1.000
_cell.length_c   1.000
_cell.angle_alpha   90.00
_cell.angle_beta   90.00
_cell.angle_gamma   90.00
#
_symmetry.space_group_name_H-M   'P 1'
#
loop_
_entity.id
_entity.type
_entity.pdbx_description
1 polymer ?
#
loop_
_entity_poly.entity_id
_entity_poly.type
_entity_poly.pdbx_seq_one_letter_code
_entity_poly.pdbx_strand_id
1 'polypeptide(L)'
;MKIIICMLITFFVSCSTLNHKTCSSIKREQISLLSVKIIADMPTPIHYEKENYDEGVIYTYIFNDGVVLFFEGALMQFEPDAYTPQGSVRKNKCSIFWGEKHGKLWKKYVYGNVRLYYYNVNPKDKKKYDDILKTIKIGKYK
;
A
#
# COMPACT_ATOMS: atom_id res chain seq x y z
N MET A 1 19.35 -47.38 15.25
CA MET A 1 18.42 -47.34 16.41
C MET A 1 18.51 -45.97 17.06
N LYS A 2 17.36 -45.31 17.27
CA LYS A 2 17.17 -44.08 18.08
C LYS A 2 17.31 -44.43 19.58
N ILE A 3 17.69 -43.50 20.45
CA ILE A 3 16.78 -42.67 21.28
C ILE A 3 17.50 -41.41 21.81
N ILE A 4 16.71 -40.34 21.88
CA ILE A 4 16.95 -38.94 22.29
C ILE A 4 16.69 -38.78 23.80
N ILE A 5 17.49 -37.97 24.51
CA ILE A 5 17.12 -37.24 25.75
C ILE A 5 17.92 -35.92 25.75
N CYS A 6 17.40 -34.74 25.39
CA CYS A 6 16.49 -33.82 26.12
C CYS A 6 16.99 -33.29 27.49
N MET A 7 17.71 -32.16 27.48
CA MET A 7 17.69 -31.07 28.48
C MET A 7 18.12 -29.80 27.72
N LEU A 8 17.32 -28.79 27.37
CA LEU A 8 16.21 -28.09 28.03
C LEU A 8 16.63 -27.35 29.31
N ILE A 9 17.39 -26.26 29.14
CA ILE A 9 17.31 -25.09 30.01
C ILE A 9 17.18 -23.84 29.14
N THR A 10 15.92 -23.49 28.93
CA THR A 10 15.38 -22.18 28.55
C THR A 10 15.60 -21.14 29.64
N PHE A 11 15.45 -19.86 29.24
CA PHE A 11 15.18 -18.63 30.02
C PHE A 11 16.41 -17.76 30.37
N PHE A 12 16.45 -16.44 30.14
CA PHE A 12 15.40 -15.46 29.85
C PHE A 12 15.76 -14.55 28.68
N VAL A 13 14.78 -14.46 27.79
CA VAL A 13 14.52 -13.38 26.85
C VAL A 13 14.66 -12.04 27.55
N SER A 14 15.68 -11.25 27.20
CA SER A 14 15.58 -9.80 27.25
C SER A 14 15.40 -9.30 25.82
N CYS A 15 14.25 -9.64 25.23
CA CYS A 15 13.71 -8.82 24.17
C CYS A 15 13.27 -7.55 24.87
N SER A 16 14.17 -6.57 24.92
CA SER A 16 13.75 -5.18 25.00
C SER A 16 12.75 -4.99 23.86
N THR A 17 11.45 -5.00 24.18
CA THR A 17 10.44 -4.44 23.31
C THR A 17 10.74 -2.95 23.30
N LEU A 18 11.72 -2.57 22.50
CA LEU A 18 11.95 -1.19 22.12
C LEU A 18 10.69 -0.81 21.37
N ASN A 19 9.78 -0.21 22.13
CA ASN A 19 8.52 0.29 21.65
C ASN A 19 8.87 1.50 20.78
N HIS A 20 9.31 1.21 19.56
CA HIS A 20 9.46 2.15 18.48
C HIS A 20 8.04 2.57 18.07
N LYS A 21 7.38 3.35 18.93
CA LYS A 21 6.53 4.44 18.48
C LYS A 21 7.46 5.52 17.91
N THR A 22 8.28 5.15 16.93
CA THR A 22 8.83 6.11 16.00
C THR A 22 7.61 6.66 15.31
N CYS A 23 7.24 7.89 15.64
CA CYS A 23 6.30 8.65 14.83
C CYS A 23 6.90 8.63 13.43
N SER A 24 6.35 7.78 12.54
CA SER A 24 6.89 7.63 11.20
C SER A 24 6.85 9.01 10.57
N SER A 25 8.02 9.56 10.27
CA SER A 25 8.12 10.86 9.61
C SER A 25 7.29 10.80 8.33
N ILE A 26 6.31 11.69 8.20
CA ILE A 26 5.57 11.85 6.97
C ILE A 26 6.46 12.66 6.02
N LYS A 27 6.76 12.08 4.86
CA LYS A 27 7.53 12.71 3.79
C LYS A 27 6.64 12.96 2.59
N ARG A 28 6.87 14.09 1.93
CA ARG A 28 6.23 14.39 0.65
C ARG A 28 6.94 13.64 -0.46
N GLU A 29 6.25 12.68 -1.06
CA GLU A 29 6.72 11.90 -2.19
C GLU A 29 6.19 12.48 -3.50
N GLN A 30 7.05 12.42 -4.52
CA GLN A 30 6.73 12.83 -5.88
C GLN A 30 6.84 11.62 -6.80
N ILE A 31 5.70 11.19 -7.32
CA ILE A 31 5.56 10.02 -8.19
C ILE A 31 5.31 10.51 -9.60
N SER A 32 6.16 10.07 -10.53
CA SER A 32 6.09 10.47 -11.94
C SER A 32 5.57 9.30 -12.77
N LEU A 33 4.29 9.36 -13.16
CA LEU A 33 3.66 8.39 -14.06
C LEU A 33 3.83 8.86 -15.52
N LEU A 34 3.16 8.22 -16.49
CA LEU A 34 3.34 8.53 -17.91
C LEU A 34 2.81 9.93 -18.28
N SER A 35 1.59 10.27 -17.87
CA SER A 35 0.94 11.55 -18.23
C SER A 35 0.72 12.49 -17.04
N VAL A 36 0.86 11.96 -15.82
CA VAL A 36 0.62 12.74 -14.60
C VAL A 36 1.76 12.61 -13.60
N LYS A 37 1.91 13.68 -12.80
CA LYS A 37 2.71 13.70 -11.58
C LYS A 37 1.77 13.67 -10.38
N ILE A 38 2.07 12.79 -9.45
CA ILE A 38 1.36 12.64 -8.19
C ILE A 38 2.24 13.15 -7.06
N ILE A 39 1.64 13.95 -6.17
CA ILE A 39 2.24 14.35 -4.91
C ILE A 39 1.42 13.71 -3.80
N ALA A 40 2.07 13.01 -2.88
CA ALA A 40 1.43 12.34 -1.77
C ALA A 40 2.28 12.49 -0.51
N ASP A 41 1.64 12.74 0.63
CA ASP A 41 2.32 12.78 1.92
C ASP A 41 2.23 11.37 2.53
N MET A 42 3.35 10.67 2.67
CA MET A 42 3.41 9.26 3.05
C MET A 42 4.43 9.00 4.18
N PRO A 43 4.17 8.01 5.05
CA PRO A 43 5.18 7.50 5.96
C PRO A 43 6.34 6.87 5.18
N THR A 44 7.48 6.68 5.85
CA THR A 44 8.63 5.99 5.24
C THR A 44 8.29 4.50 5.02
N PRO A 45 8.33 3.99 3.77
CA PRO A 45 8.14 2.57 3.49
C PRO A 45 9.35 1.76 3.94
N ILE A 46 9.17 0.44 4.10
CA ILE A 46 10.30 -0.49 4.27
C ILE A 46 11.05 -0.65 2.95
N HIS A 47 10.28 -0.71 1.87
CA HIS A 47 10.76 -0.92 0.53
C HIS A 47 9.88 -0.17 -0.45
N TYR A 48 10.48 0.35 -1.51
CA TYR A 48 9.75 0.84 -2.65
C TYR A 48 10.41 0.38 -3.94
N GLU A 49 9.59 0.18 -4.95
CA GLU A 49 10.01 -0.24 -6.28
C GLU A 49 9.33 0.63 -7.32
N LYS A 50 10.07 0.91 -8.40
CA LYS A 50 9.53 1.51 -9.62
C LYS A 50 9.78 0.57 -10.78
N GLU A 51 8.73 0.22 -11.48
CA GLU A 51 8.78 -0.58 -12.70
C GLU A 51 8.22 0.24 -13.88
N ASN A 52 8.90 0.17 -15.01
CA ASN A 52 8.37 0.69 -16.28
C ASN A 52 8.27 -0.51 -17.23
N TYR A 53 7.13 -0.66 -17.87
CA TYR A 53 6.90 -1.63 -18.93
C TYR A 53 6.31 -0.91 -20.15
N ASP A 54 6.18 -1.61 -21.27
CA ASP A 54 5.87 -1.00 -22.57
C ASP A 54 4.68 -0.04 -22.55
N GLU A 55 3.64 -0.35 -21.76
CA GLU A 55 2.40 0.41 -21.73
C GLU A 55 2.16 1.14 -20.40
N GLY A 56 3.13 1.19 -19.48
CA GLY A 56 2.87 1.76 -18.16
C GLY A 56 4.03 1.91 -17.20
N VAL A 57 3.71 2.55 -16.07
CA VAL A 57 4.62 2.79 -14.95
C VAL A 57 3.92 2.44 -13.65
N ILE A 58 4.63 1.72 -12.79
CA ILE A 58 4.16 1.27 -11.48
C ILE A 58 5.13 1.79 -10.42
N TYR A 59 4.57 2.32 -9.34
CA TYR A 59 5.29 2.54 -8.09
C TYR A 59 4.62 1.74 -6.98
N THR A 60 5.38 0.85 -6.36
CA THR A 60 4.92 -0.01 -5.27
C THR A 60 5.63 0.40 -3.99
N TYR A 61 4.87 0.74 -2.95
CA TYR A 61 5.39 1.12 -1.63
C TYR A 61 4.93 0.08 -0.61
N ILE A 62 5.88 -0.60 0.02
CA ILE A 62 5.63 -1.68 0.97
C ILE A 62 5.90 -1.20 2.40
N PHE A 63 4.90 -1.37 3.25
CA PHE A 63 4.96 -1.09 4.68
C PHE A 63 4.76 -2.39 5.47
N ASN A 64 5.03 -2.36 6.78
CA ASN A 64 4.89 -3.56 7.64
C ASN A 64 3.45 -4.06 7.72
N ASP A 65 2.50 -3.18 7.42
CA ASP A 65 1.07 -3.30 7.69
C ASP A 65 0.21 -3.03 6.45
N GLY A 66 0.80 -3.08 5.26
CA GLY A 66 0.07 -2.97 3.99
C GLY A 66 0.91 -2.38 2.85
N VAL A 67 0.29 -2.32 1.68
CA VAL A 67 0.92 -1.86 0.43
C VAL A 67 0.16 -0.67 -0.13
N VAL A 68 0.88 0.30 -0.70
CA VAL A 68 0.31 1.39 -1.51
C VAL A 68 0.88 1.28 -2.93
N LEU A 69 0.02 1.42 -3.94
CA LEU A 69 0.43 1.31 -5.34
C LEU A 69 -0.08 2.50 -6.15
N PHE A 70 0.78 3.04 -7.01
CA PHE A 70 0.46 4.07 -7.99
C PHE A 70 0.75 3.52 -9.37
N PHE A 71 -0.22 3.59 -10.25
CA PHE A 71 -0.11 2.97 -11.57
C PHE A 71 -0.71 3.87 -12.64
N GLU A 72 -0.07 3.92 -13.79
CA GLU A 72 -0.66 4.39 -15.04
C GLU A 72 -0.26 3.45 -16.16
N GLY A 73 -1.24 2.99 -16.95
CA GLY A 73 -0.98 2.13 -18.09
C GLY A 73 -2.17 1.23 -18.45
N ALA A 74 -1.94 0.31 -19.37
CA ALA A 74 -2.95 -0.66 -19.82
C ALA A 74 -2.57 -2.11 -19.44
N LEU A 75 -3.58 -2.99 -19.47
CA LEU A 75 -3.49 -4.45 -19.36
C LEU A 75 -2.99 -5.06 -18.04
N MET A 76 -2.20 -4.36 -17.22
CA MET A 76 -1.76 -4.89 -15.94
C MET A 76 -2.92 -4.96 -14.93
N GLN A 77 -2.99 -6.05 -14.17
CA GLN A 77 -3.96 -6.23 -13.10
C GLN A 77 -3.22 -6.46 -11.78
N PHE A 78 -3.73 -5.84 -10.72
CA PHE A 78 -3.25 -6.06 -9.36
C PHE A 78 -4.27 -6.90 -8.60
N GLU A 79 -3.88 -7.58 -7.52
CA GLU A 79 -4.82 -8.43 -6.77
C GLU A 79 -6.16 -7.73 -6.44
N PRO A 80 -6.18 -6.44 -6.01
CA PRO A 80 -7.43 -5.75 -5.73
C PRO A 80 -8.35 -5.53 -6.93
N ASP A 81 -7.87 -5.72 -8.16
CA ASP A 81 -8.70 -5.65 -9.37
C ASP A 81 -9.60 -6.88 -9.52
N ALA A 82 -9.23 -8.02 -8.93
CA ALA A 82 -10.04 -9.24 -8.95
C ALA A 82 -11.05 -9.32 -7.79
N TYR A 83 -11.00 -8.39 -6.83
CA TYR A 83 -11.85 -8.43 -5.64
C TYR A 83 -13.24 -7.85 -5.90
N THR A 84 -14.28 -8.53 -5.44
CA THR A 84 -15.65 -7.98 -5.42
C THR A 84 -15.72 -6.83 -4.40
N PRO A 85 -16.05 -5.59 -4.82
CA PRO A 85 -16.14 -4.46 -3.89
C PRO A 85 -17.32 -4.63 -2.93
N GLN A 86 -17.09 -4.34 -1.65
CA GLN A 86 -18.17 -4.19 -0.67
C GLN A 86 -18.88 -2.85 -0.83
N GLY A 87 -18.18 -1.83 -1.34
CA GLY A 87 -18.75 -0.54 -1.64
C GLY A 87 -18.02 0.18 -2.77
N SER A 88 -18.74 1.09 -3.42
CA SER A 88 -18.17 1.97 -4.43
C SER A 88 -18.84 3.34 -4.40
N VAL A 89 -18.11 4.36 -4.86
CA VAL A 89 -18.66 5.68 -5.11
C VAL A 89 -18.00 6.29 -6.34
N ARG A 90 -18.79 6.94 -7.18
CA ARG A 90 -18.27 7.75 -8.29
C ARG A 90 -18.30 9.22 -7.87
N LYS A 91 -17.15 9.89 -7.97
CA LYS A 91 -16.98 11.33 -7.70
C LYS A 91 -16.29 11.98 -8.89
N ASN A 92 -17.00 12.80 -9.64
CA ASN A 92 -16.49 13.46 -10.86
C ASN A 92 -15.88 12.42 -11.83
N LYS A 93 -14.58 12.58 -12.15
CA LYS A 93 -13.80 11.71 -13.03
C LYS A 93 -13.13 10.53 -12.30
N CYS A 94 -13.47 10.31 -11.03
CA CYS A 94 -12.90 9.27 -10.17
C CYS A 94 -13.95 8.25 -9.76
N SER A 95 -13.62 6.97 -9.88
CA SER A 95 -14.37 5.87 -9.27
C SER A 95 -13.55 5.30 -8.11
N ILE A 96 -14.17 5.20 -6.94
CA ILE A 96 -13.54 4.68 -5.72
C ILE A 96 -14.25 3.39 -5.34
N PHE A 97 -13.46 2.35 -5.07
CA PHE A 97 -13.93 1.03 -4.66
C PHE A 97 -13.22 0.63 -3.37
N TRP A 98 -13.89 -0.09 -2.50
CA TRP A 98 -13.28 -0.63 -1.28
C TRP A 98 -13.93 -1.94 -0.87
N GLY A 99 -13.20 -2.68 -0.04
CA GLY A 99 -13.73 -3.85 0.61
C GLY A 99 -12.70 -4.49 1.54
N GLU A 100 -13.00 -5.73 1.87
CA GLU A 100 -12.18 -6.58 2.70
C GLU A 100 -11.95 -7.91 2.00
N LYS A 101 -10.74 -8.45 2.12
CA LYS A 101 -10.36 -9.79 1.67
C LYS A 101 -9.51 -10.44 2.76
N HIS A 102 -9.94 -11.59 3.27
CA HIS A 102 -9.24 -12.32 4.35
C HIS A 102 -8.91 -11.47 5.59
N GLY A 103 -9.85 -10.64 6.07
CA GLY A 103 -9.61 -9.76 7.22
C GLY A 103 -8.72 -8.55 6.93
N LYS A 104 -8.32 -8.34 5.67
CA LYS A 104 -7.49 -7.23 5.23
C LYS A 104 -8.27 -6.28 4.36
N LEU A 105 -8.14 -5.00 4.63
CA LEU A 105 -8.79 -3.94 3.89
C LEU A 105 -8.02 -3.60 2.62
N TRP A 106 -8.78 -3.21 1.60
CA TRP A 106 -8.26 -2.67 0.36
C TRP A 106 -9.16 -1.54 -0.13
N LYS A 107 -8.55 -0.63 -0.90
CA LYS A 107 -9.23 0.49 -1.53
C LYS A 107 -8.52 0.86 -2.82
N LYS A 108 -9.31 1.16 -3.84
CA LYS A 108 -8.83 1.55 -5.18
C LYS A 108 -9.51 2.82 -5.64
N TYR A 109 -8.72 3.74 -6.19
CA TYR A 109 -9.18 4.94 -6.90
C TYR A 109 -8.81 4.78 -8.37
N VAL A 110 -9.75 5.06 -9.26
CA VAL A 110 -9.58 4.93 -10.71
C VAL A 110 -9.88 6.27 -11.38
N TYR A 111 -8.87 6.83 -12.03
CA TYR A 111 -8.89 8.09 -12.78
C TYR A 111 -8.49 7.84 -14.24
N GLY A 112 -9.42 7.35 -15.07
CA GLY A 112 -9.09 6.89 -16.41
C GLY A 112 -8.04 5.77 -16.36
N ASN A 113 -6.87 5.99 -16.97
CA ASN A 113 -5.77 5.02 -16.98
C ASN A 113 -4.90 5.04 -15.71
N VAL A 114 -5.13 6.01 -14.81
CA VAL A 114 -4.40 6.10 -13.54
C VAL A 114 -5.17 5.36 -12.46
N ARG A 115 -4.51 4.44 -11.75
CA ARG A 115 -5.08 3.65 -10.67
C ARG A 115 -4.21 3.75 -9.42
N LEU A 116 -4.85 3.98 -8.27
CA LEU A 116 -4.20 4.17 -6.98
C LEU A 116 -4.79 3.19 -5.99
N TYR A 117 -3.96 2.53 -5.19
CA TYR A 117 -4.38 1.45 -4.31
C TYR A 117 -3.81 1.61 -2.91
N TYR A 118 -4.54 1.10 -1.92
CA TYR A 118 -3.91 0.36 -0.84
C TYR A 118 -4.54 -1.02 -0.68
N TYR A 119 -3.78 -1.99 -0.19
CA TYR A 119 -4.29 -3.33 0.12
C TYR A 119 -3.41 -4.04 1.16
N ASN A 120 -3.88 -5.21 1.63
CA ASN A 120 -3.28 -5.97 2.72
C ASN A 120 -3.19 -5.19 4.06
N VAL A 121 -4.14 -4.27 4.29
CA VAL A 121 -4.15 -3.35 5.44
C VAL A 121 -4.97 -3.92 6.59
N ASN A 122 -4.44 -3.90 7.82
CA ASN A 122 -5.26 -4.27 8.98
C ASN A 122 -6.32 -3.21 9.27
N PRO A 123 -7.52 -3.57 9.79
CA PRO A 123 -8.55 -2.60 10.14
C PRO A 123 -8.08 -1.47 11.07
N LYS A 124 -7.20 -1.79 12.04
CA LYS A 124 -6.61 -0.80 12.96
C LYS A 124 -5.74 0.25 12.27
N ASP A 125 -5.12 -0.09 11.13
CA ASP A 125 -4.16 0.76 10.42
C ASP A 125 -4.85 1.55 9.29
N LYS A 126 -6.13 1.27 9.01
CA LYS A 126 -6.95 1.87 7.93
C LYS A 126 -6.81 3.38 7.83
N LYS A 127 -6.85 4.08 8.97
CA LYS A 127 -6.80 5.54 9.01
C LYS A 127 -5.55 6.09 8.32
N LYS A 128 -4.39 5.48 8.58
CA LYS A 128 -3.10 5.85 7.98
C LYS A 128 -3.18 5.82 6.44
N TYR A 129 -3.72 4.74 5.88
CA TYR A 129 -3.80 4.55 4.44
C TYR A 129 -4.89 5.41 3.78
N ASP A 130 -6.03 5.61 4.45
CA ASP A 130 -7.04 6.56 3.98
C ASP A 130 -6.47 7.99 3.96
N ASP A 131 -5.65 8.37 4.94
CA ASP A 131 -5.04 9.70 4.99
C ASP A 131 -3.98 9.89 3.89
N ILE A 132 -3.18 8.86 3.56
CA ILE A 132 -2.31 8.87 2.37
C ILE A 132 -3.12 9.22 1.13
N LEU A 133 -4.20 8.47 0.85
CA LEU A 133 -5.01 8.67 -0.36
C LEU A 133 -5.76 10.02 -0.38
N LYS A 134 -6.10 10.60 0.78
CA LYS A 134 -6.72 11.94 0.87
C LYS A 134 -5.75 13.06 0.53
N THR A 135 -4.45 12.89 0.79
CA THR A 135 -3.44 13.93 0.53
C THR A 135 -3.00 14.00 -0.93
N ILE A 136 -3.42 13.02 -1.75
CA ILE A 136 -3.01 12.90 -3.15
C ILE A 136 -3.44 14.12 -3.95
N LYS A 137 -2.44 14.73 -4.61
CA LYS A 137 -2.65 15.75 -5.64
C LYS A 137 -2.13 15.22 -6.97
N ILE A 138 -2.98 15.25 -7.99
CA ILE A 138 -2.66 14.80 -9.34
C ILE A 138 -2.54 16.04 -10.23
N GLY A 139 -1.38 16.24 -10.85
CA GLY A 139 -1.12 17.29 -11.84
C GLY A 139 -0.68 16.69 -13.16
N LYS A 140 -1.06 17.32 -14.28
CA LYS A 140 -0.51 16.95 -15.60
C LYS A 140 0.87 17.57 -15.79
N TYR A 141 1.72 16.93 -16.58
CA TYR A 141 2.92 17.60 -17.10
C TYR A 141 2.50 18.80 -17.97
N LYS A 142 3.22 19.91 -17.83
CA LYS A 142 3.04 21.09 -18.67
C LYS A 142 3.73 20.88 -20.01
#